data_AF-B2HGB2-F1
#
_entry.id   AF-B2HGB2-F1
#
_cell.length_a   1.000
_cell.length_b   1.000
_cell.length_c   1.000
_cell.angle_alpha   90.00
_cell.angle_beta   90.00
_cell.angle_gamma   90.00
#
_symmetry.space_group_name_H-M   'P 1'
#
loop_
_entity.id
_entity.type
_entity.pdbx_description
1 polymer ?
#
loop_
_entity_poly.entity_id
_entity_poly.type
_entity_poly.pdbx_seq_one_letter_code
_entity_poly.pdbx_strand_id
1 'polypeptide(L)'
;MDRYTVISADCHAGADLLDYREYLEAKYQDEFDDWAKTFVNPFGDLSEPDAEHNWDSDRRNAELDSDGVAGEVIFPNTVPPFFPQGSLAAPPPSTARDLELRWAGLRAHNRWLADFCSLSPERRAGVGQILLGDVDEAVAEVAQIAKLGLRGGVLLPGVAPGTGIPALYAEHWEPLWAACAQAGLVINHHGGNAGPSPIDGWGSSLAVWVYESHWWAHRALWHLIFSGVLDRYPDLTVVLTEQGTGWIPATLDSLDVAAARYRRPNSAIARFAGPTAGSLPLQPSQYWARQCYVGASFLRPVECAQRHRIGVDRIMWGSDYPHMEGTAPYSREALRHTFSDVDPDEVAAMVGGNAAAVYGFDLQALAPLAARIGPTVTEVAEPLAAIPADASSTAFEPDPIRAW
;
A
#
# COMPACT_ATOMS: atom_id res chain seq x y z
N MET A 1 -16.91 -8.28 22.83
CA MET A 1 -17.10 -7.41 21.65
C MET A 1 -18.15 -8.09 20.79
N ASP A 2 -19.24 -7.43 20.42
CA ASP A 2 -20.33 -8.09 19.66
C ASP A 2 -20.17 -7.92 18.14
N ARG A 3 -19.50 -6.85 17.71
CA ARG A 3 -19.20 -6.51 16.31
C ARG A 3 -17.75 -6.07 16.18
N TYR A 4 -17.11 -6.40 15.06
CA TYR A 4 -15.77 -5.93 14.74
C TYR A 4 -15.78 -4.46 14.30
N THR A 5 -14.74 -3.72 14.68
CA THR A 5 -14.41 -2.44 14.03
C THR A 5 -13.49 -2.77 12.88
N VAL A 6 -14.00 -2.71 11.66
CA VAL A 6 -13.22 -3.02 10.45
C VAL A 6 -12.59 -1.73 9.93
N ILE A 7 -11.27 -1.76 9.72
CA ILE A 7 -10.50 -0.69 9.10
C ILE A 7 -9.75 -1.32 7.93
N SER A 8 -10.08 -0.91 6.72
CA SER A 8 -9.32 -1.34 5.54
C SER A 8 -7.95 -0.65 5.54
N ALA A 9 -6.88 -1.44 5.52
CA ALA A 9 -5.52 -0.94 5.36
C ALA A 9 -5.15 -0.65 3.90
N ASP A 10 -6.09 -0.86 2.98
CA ASP A 10 -5.89 -0.64 1.56
C ASP A 10 -7.20 -0.23 0.86
N CYS A 11 -7.25 1.02 0.45
CA CYS A 11 -8.29 1.57 -0.40
C CYS A 11 -7.65 2.65 -1.29
N HIS A 12 -8.35 3.06 -2.33
CA HIS A 12 -7.87 3.91 -3.39
C HIS A 12 -8.82 5.09 -3.62
N ALA A 13 -8.26 6.27 -3.88
CA ALA A 13 -9.03 7.46 -4.22
C ALA A 13 -8.21 8.43 -5.08
N GLY A 14 -8.89 9.35 -5.74
CA GLY A 14 -8.28 10.43 -6.50
C GLY A 14 -9.36 11.35 -7.02
N ALA A 15 -9.03 12.62 -7.30
CA ALA A 15 -9.99 13.57 -7.84
C ALA A 15 -10.40 13.20 -9.27
N ASP A 16 -11.54 13.73 -9.71
CA ASP A 16 -11.78 13.90 -11.14
C ASP A 16 -10.65 14.78 -11.72
N LEU A 17 -10.29 14.51 -12.97
CA LEU A 17 -9.13 15.12 -13.62
C LEU A 17 -9.17 16.64 -13.51
N LEU A 18 -10.31 17.25 -13.85
CA LEU A 18 -10.47 18.70 -13.90
C LEU A 18 -10.51 19.35 -12.50
N ASP A 19 -10.93 18.60 -11.48
CA ASP A 19 -11.00 19.11 -10.11
C ASP A 19 -9.60 19.37 -9.53
N TYR A 20 -8.56 18.69 -10.03
CA TYR A 20 -7.18 18.98 -9.64
C TYR A 20 -6.73 20.40 -9.96
N ARG A 21 -7.42 21.10 -10.89
CA ARG A 21 -7.08 22.48 -11.28
C ARG A 21 -7.04 23.42 -10.08
N GLU A 22 -7.99 23.30 -9.16
CA GLU A 22 -8.07 24.16 -7.96
C GLU A 22 -6.92 23.91 -6.98
N TYR A 23 -6.35 22.70 -7.03
CA TYR A 23 -5.23 22.29 -6.20
C TYR A 23 -3.89 22.62 -6.84
N LEU A 24 -3.81 23.05 -8.10
CA LEU A 24 -2.56 23.44 -8.76
C LEU A 24 -2.17 24.90 -8.43
N GLU A 25 -0.87 25.15 -8.28
CA GLU A 25 -0.34 26.52 -8.23
C GLU A 25 -0.73 27.26 -9.52
N ALA A 26 -1.09 28.54 -9.40
CA ALA A 26 -1.60 29.35 -10.52
C ALA A 26 -0.72 29.31 -11.79
N LYS A 27 0.61 29.20 -11.62
CA LYS A 27 1.57 29.12 -12.74
C LYS A 27 1.46 27.85 -13.61
N TYR A 28 0.79 26.81 -13.12
CA TYR A 28 0.60 25.55 -13.86
C TYR A 28 -0.81 25.38 -14.42
N GLN A 29 -1.77 26.25 -14.05
CA GLN A 29 -3.18 26.04 -14.36
C GLN A 29 -3.48 26.16 -15.86
N ASP A 30 -2.90 27.15 -16.56
CA ASP A 30 -3.12 27.31 -18.01
C ASP A 30 -2.55 26.12 -18.80
N GLU A 31 -1.37 25.63 -18.42
CA GLU A 31 -0.74 24.46 -19.05
C GLU A 31 -1.49 23.17 -18.72
N PHE A 32 -2.02 23.05 -17.50
CA PHE A 32 -2.91 21.97 -17.13
C PHE A 32 -4.17 21.95 -17.99
N ASP A 33 -4.80 23.11 -18.19
CA ASP A 33 -6.01 23.23 -19.02
C ASP A 33 -5.74 22.78 -20.46
N ASP A 34 -4.55 23.06 -21.00
CA ASP A 34 -4.15 22.59 -22.33
C ASP A 34 -3.78 21.11 -22.37
N TRP A 35 -3.07 20.62 -21.35
CA TRP A 35 -2.72 19.20 -21.22
C TRP A 35 -3.96 18.32 -21.07
N ALA A 36 -4.90 18.69 -20.20
CA ALA A 36 -6.10 17.93 -19.88
C ALA A 36 -7.00 17.72 -21.11
N LYS A 37 -7.05 18.67 -22.05
CA LYS A 37 -7.78 18.53 -23.33
C LYS A 37 -7.23 17.41 -24.22
N THR A 38 -5.96 17.06 -24.05
CA THR A 38 -5.25 16.07 -24.88
C THR A 38 -4.99 14.76 -24.16
N PHE A 39 -5.21 14.74 -22.84
CA PHE A 39 -4.98 13.56 -22.03
C PHE A 39 -6.04 12.49 -22.32
N VAL A 40 -5.57 11.27 -22.57
CA VAL A 40 -6.41 10.08 -22.70
C VAL A 40 -5.99 9.14 -21.59
N ASN A 41 -6.90 8.86 -20.67
CA ASN A 41 -6.62 7.92 -19.59
C ASN A 41 -6.36 6.53 -20.17
N PRO A 42 -5.20 5.89 -19.90
CA PRO A 42 -4.91 4.56 -20.41
C PRO A 42 -5.77 3.46 -19.75
N PHE A 43 -6.44 3.76 -18.64
CA PHE A 43 -7.32 2.84 -17.93
C PHE A 43 -8.79 3.27 -18.12
N GLY A 44 -9.58 2.40 -18.77
CA GLY A 44 -10.97 2.70 -19.17
C GLY A 44 -11.96 2.72 -18.01
N ASP A 45 -11.66 2.04 -16.91
CA ASP A 45 -12.45 1.99 -15.67
C ASP A 45 -12.65 3.38 -15.03
N LEU A 46 -11.68 4.28 -15.16
CA LEU A 46 -11.77 5.68 -14.73
C LEU A 46 -12.58 6.58 -15.68
N SER A 47 -13.14 6.01 -16.75
CA SER A 47 -14.03 6.70 -17.69
C SER A 47 -15.46 6.14 -17.71
N GLU A 48 -15.76 5.16 -16.85
CA GLU A 48 -17.06 4.50 -16.70
C GLU A 48 -17.98 5.25 -15.72
N PRO A 49 -19.31 4.95 -15.69
CA PRO A 49 -20.29 5.55 -14.76
C PRO A 49 -19.93 5.44 -13.26
N ASP A 50 -19.00 4.56 -12.94
CA ASP A 50 -18.55 4.24 -11.58
C ASP A 50 -17.26 4.95 -11.18
N ALA A 51 -16.68 5.80 -12.06
CA ALA A 51 -15.48 6.56 -11.73
C ALA A 51 -15.64 7.44 -10.46
N GLU A 52 -16.87 7.89 -10.18
CA GLU A 52 -17.25 8.65 -8.98
C GLU A 52 -16.91 7.94 -7.65
N HIS A 53 -16.74 6.61 -7.62
CA HIS A 53 -16.28 5.88 -6.43
C HIS A 53 -14.95 6.40 -5.85
N ASN A 54 -14.16 7.10 -6.67
CA ASN A 54 -12.87 7.67 -6.30
C ASN A 54 -12.97 9.00 -5.55
N TRP A 55 -14.00 9.82 -5.79
CA TRP A 55 -14.05 11.21 -5.29
C TRP A 55 -15.38 11.64 -4.69
N ASP A 56 -16.48 10.92 -4.89
CA ASP A 56 -17.73 11.18 -4.19
C ASP A 56 -17.67 10.63 -2.75
N SER A 57 -17.51 11.54 -1.79
CA SER A 57 -17.37 11.20 -0.38
C SER A 57 -18.63 10.58 0.23
N ASP A 58 -19.82 11.01 -0.18
CA ASP A 58 -21.09 10.56 0.41
C ASP A 58 -21.44 9.16 -0.11
N ARG A 59 -21.28 8.95 -1.42
CA ARG A 59 -21.40 7.61 -2.05
C ARG A 59 -20.43 6.62 -1.41
N ARG A 60 -19.15 6.98 -1.33
CA ARG A 60 -18.11 6.14 -0.71
C ARG A 60 -18.46 5.78 0.73
N ASN A 61 -18.92 6.75 1.52
CA ASN A 61 -19.32 6.49 2.89
C ASN A 61 -20.50 5.51 3.00
N ALA A 62 -21.49 5.61 2.10
CA ALA A 62 -22.65 4.72 2.07
C ALA A 62 -22.29 3.28 1.65
N GLU A 63 -21.35 3.14 0.71
CA GLU A 63 -20.88 1.83 0.24
C GLU A 63 -20.02 1.15 1.31
N LEU A 64 -19.07 1.86 1.93
CA LEU A 64 -18.32 1.35 3.09
C LEU A 64 -19.23 0.97 4.26
N ASP A 65 -20.27 1.76 4.52
CA ASP A 65 -21.29 1.44 5.55
C ASP A 65 -22.02 0.13 5.23
N SER A 66 -22.32 -0.12 3.96
CA SER A 66 -23.00 -1.35 3.50
C SER A 66 -22.09 -2.58 3.64
N ASP A 67 -20.80 -2.40 3.36
CA ASP A 67 -19.76 -3.43 3.49
C ASP A 67 -19.27 -3.65 4.92
N GLY A 68 -19.65 -2.77 5.85
CA GLY A 68 -19.28 -2.85 7.27
C GLY A 68 -17.88 -2.32 7.59
N VAL A 69 -17.29 -1.50 6.72
CA VAL A 69 -15.97 -0.90 6.88
C VAL A 69 -16.08 0.47 7.56
N ALA A 70 -15.56 0.57 8.79
CA ALA A 70 -15.66 1.78 9.61
C ALA A 70 -14.56 2.81 9.29
N GLY A 71 -13.36 2.36 8.90
CA GLY A 71 -12.26 3.23 8.50
C GLY A 71 -11.45 2.69 7.33
N GLU A 72 -10.62 3.53 6.73
CA GLU A 72 -9.84 3.22 5.55
C GLU A 72 -8.53 4.02 5.46
N VAL A 73 -7.50 3.35 4.99
CA VAL A 73 -6.24 3.94 4.54
C VAL A 73 -6.34 4.14 3.04
N ILE A 74 -6.00 5.34 2.55
CA ILE A 74 -6.30 5.75 1.17
C ILE A 74 -5.01 6.01 0.39
N PHE A 75 -4.74 5.15 -0.59
CA PHE A 75 -3.72 5.26 -1.61
C PHE A 75 -4.24 6.04 -2.84
N PRO A 76 -3.33 6.60 -3.67
CA PRO A 76 -3.70 7.25 -4.92
C PRO A 76 -4.30 6.24 -5.92
N ASN A 77 -5.29 6.69 -6.70
CA ASN A 77 -5.87 5.91 -7.80
C ASN A 77 -5.87 6.64 -9.14
N THR A 78 -6.50 7.83 -9.17
CA THR A 78 -6.65 8.59 -10.43
C THR A 78 -5.32 9.15 -10.87
N VAL A 79 -5.22 9.50 -12.16
CA VAL A 79 -3.97 10.01 -12.73
C VAL A 79 -3.75 11.46 -12.26
N PRO A 80 -2.66 11.75 -11.51
CA PRO A 80 -2.38 13.12 -11.12
C PRO A 80 -2.05 13.98 -12.35
N PRO A 81 -2.24 15.31 -12.29
CA PRO A 81 -1.91 16.19 -13.39
C PRO A 81 -0.50 15.96 -13.96
N PHE A 82 -0.38 16.01 -15.28
CA PHE A 82 0.89 15.85 -16.01
C PHE A 82 1.54 14.45 -15.94
N PHE A 83 0.89 13.44 -15.36
CA PHE A 83 1.38 12.07 -15.43
C PHE A 83 0.89 11.36 -16.71
N PRO A 84 1.73 10.51 -17.32
CA PRO A 84 1.31 9.73 -18.48
C PRO A 84 0.32 8.60 -18.13
N GLN A 85 0.31 8.14 -16.88
CA GLN A 85 -0.54 7.08 -16.33
C GLN A 85 -0.53 7.16 -14.79
N GLY A 86 -1.25 6.27 -14.11
CA GLY A 86 -1.24 6.18 -12.64
C GLY A 86 0.20 6.23 -12.09
N SER A 87 0.41 7.07 -11.07
CA SER A 87 1.75 7.45 -10.59
C SER A 87 2.60 6.26 -10.13
N LEU A 88 1.97 5.19 -9.63
CA LEU A 88 2.65 3.95 -9.22
C LEU A 88 3.25 3.19 -10.40
N ALA A 89 2.61 3.27 -11.57
CA ALA A 89 3.08 2.59 -12.77
C ALA A 89 3.90 3.52 -13.68
N ALA A 90 3.88 4.83 -13.45
CA ALA A 90 4.48 5.80 -14.37
C ALA A 90 6.01 5.63 -14.46
N PRO A 91 6.60 5.63 -15.68
CA PRO A 91 8.06 5.59 -15.83
C PRO A 91 8.68 6.86 -15.24
N PRO A 92 9.98 6.87 -14.87
CA PRO A 92 10.65 8.08 -14.40
C PRO A 92 10.48 9.27 -15.36
N PRO A 93 10.51 10.51 -14.86
CA PRO A 93 10.47 11.69 -15.70
C PRO A 93 11.69 11.75 -16.63
N SER A 94 11.44 12.15 -17.87
CA SER A 94 12.42 12.14 -18.97
C SER A 94 13.28 13.40 -19.06
N THR A 95 12.79 14.50 -18.48
CA THR A 95 13.45 15.82 -18.50
C THR A 95 13.24 16.54 -17.18
N ALA A 96 14.02 17.60 -16.91
CA ALA A 96 13.81 18.46 -15.74
C ALA A 96 12.42 19.12 -15.75
N ARG A 97 11.90 19.48 -16.93
CA ARG A 97 10.55 20.05 -17.06
C ARG A 97 9.46 19.02 -16.74
N ASP A 98 9.62 17.80 -17.24
CA ASP A 98 8.71 16.68 -16.93
C ASP A 98 8.71 16.41 -15.41
N LEU A 99 9.88 16.37 -14.77
CA LEU A 99 9.98 16.23 -13.31
C LEU A 99 9.26 17.37 -12.56
N GLU A 100 9.44 18.62 -12.98
CA GLU A 100 8.78 19.78 -12.38
C GLU A 100 7.25 19.69 -12.46
N LEU A 101 6.73 19.35 -13.64
CA LEU A 101 5.28 19.21 -13.87
C LEU A 101 4.69 18.05 -13.06
N ARG A 102 5.38 16.90 -13.01
CA ARG A 102 4.95 15.77 -12.18
C ARG A 102 4.95 16.11 -10.69
N TRP A 103 5.92 16.89 -10.21
CA TRP A 103 5.87 17.41 -8.86
C TRP A 103 4.64 18.31 -8.62
N ALA A 104 4.28 19.17 -9.58
CA ALA A 104 3.09 20.01 -9.48
C ALA A 104 1.81 19.18 -9.35
N GLY A 105 1.62 18.17 -10.20
CA GLY A 105 0.46 17.29 -10.17
C GLY A 105 0.38 16.41 -8.94
N LEU A 106 1.50 15.82 -8.53
CA LEU A 106 1.56 14.98 -7.33
C LEU A 106 1.30 15.79 -6.04
N ARG A 107 1.81 17.02 -5.97
CA ARG A 107 1.49 17.95 -4.87
C ARG A 107 0.03 18.40 -4.88
N ALA A 108 -0.58 18.55 -6.05
CA ALA A 108 -2.01 18.82 -6.18
C ALA A 108 -2.83 17.64 -5.65
N HIS A 109 -2.44 16.40 -5.96
CA HIS A 109 -3.06 15.20 -5.40
C HIS A 109 -2.94 15.14 -3.87
N ASN A 110 -1.75 15.39 -3.31
CA ASN A 110 -1.57 15.40 -1.85
C ASN A 110 -2.49 16.41 -1.14
N ARG A 111 -2.66 17.61 -1.72
CA ARG A 111 -3.59 18.63 -1.18
C ARG A 111 -5.05 18.18 -1.31
N TRP A 112 -5.44 17.65 -2.46
CA TRP A 112 -6.79 17.10 -2.67
C TRP A 112 -7.10 15.97 -1.69
N LEU A 113 -6.15 15.05 -1.48
CA LEU A 113 -6.33 13.91 -0.58
C LEU A 113 -6.51 14.37 0.87
N ALA A 114 -5.82 15.43 1.29
CA ALA A 114 -6.00 16.03 2.60
C ALA A 114 -7.42 16.59 2.77
N ASP A 115 -7.92 17.34 1.77
CA ASP A 115 -9.29 17.86 1.77
C ASP A 115 -10.33 16.72 1.75
N PHE A 116 -10.11 15.68 0.93
CA PHE A 116 -10.98 14.51 0.87
C PHE A 116 -11.03 13.72 2.20
N CYS A 117 -9.89 13.58 2.88
CA CYS A 117 -9.84 12.98 4.22
C CYS A 117 -10.59 13.84 5.25
N SER A 118 -10.55 15.16 5.12
CA SER A 118 -11.23 16.08 6.04
C SER A 118 -12.76 15.97 6.02
N LEU A 119 -13.34 15.41 4.96
CA LEU A 119 -14.78 15.15 4.85
C LEU A 119 -15.25 14.00 5.74
N SER A 120 -14.34 13.14 6.22
CA SER A 120 -14.63 12.03 7.16
C SER A 120 -13.38 11.70 8.00
N PRO A 121 -12.93 12.63 8.87
CA PRO A 121 -11.59 12.59 9.46
C PRO A 121 -11.37 11.42 10.42
N GLU A 122 -12.42 10.95 11.09
CA GLU A 122 -12.35 9.76 11.94
C GLU A 122 -12.18 8.48 11.11
N ARG A 123 -12.71 8.46 9.87
CA ARG A 123 -12.74 7.28 9.00
C ARG A 123 -11.55 7.20 8.05
N ARG A 124 -10.87 8.30 7.72
CA ARG A 124 -9.90 8.33 6.61
C ARG A 124 -8.47 8.63 7.05
N ALA A 125 -7.52 7.89 6.49
CA ALA A 125 -6.09 8.12 6.62
C ALA A 125 -5.42 8.12 5.24
N GLY A 126 -5.19 9.30 4.65
CA GLY A 126 -4.57 9.43 3.33
C GLY A 126 -3.07 9.18 3.34
N VAL A 127 -2.57 8.51 2.30
CA VAL A 127 -1.14 8.26 2.04
C VAL A 127 -0.62 9.28 1.02
N GLY A 128 0.23 10.19 1.47
CA GLY A 128 0.83 11.21 0.61
C GLY A 128 1.92 10.63 -0.30
N GLN A 129 2.04 11.16 -1.50
CA GLN A 129 2.96 10.68 -2.52
C GLN A 129 4.26 11.50 -2.55
N ILE A 130 5.37 10.86 -2.96
CA ILE A 130 6.66 11.51 -3.27
C ILE A 130 7.21 10.99 -4.61
N LEU A 131 8.21 11.69 -5.17
CA LEU A 131 9.02 11.22 -6.30
C LEU A 131 10.46 10.95 -5.85
N LEU A 132 11.13 10.01 -6.52
CA LEU A 132 12.53 9.67 -6.29
C LEU A 132 13.49 10.28 -7.33
N GLY A 133 13.01 11.21 -8.16
CA GLY A 133 13.84 11.89 -9.16
C GLY A 133 14.84 12.89 -8.56
N ASP A 134 14.54 13.40 -7.35
CA ASP A 134 15.35 14.34 -6.60
C ASP A 134 15.13 14.09 -5.10
N VAL A 135 16.21 13.76 -4.37
CA VAL A 135 16.12 13.40 -2.94
C VAL A 135 15.77 14.59 -2.06
N ASP A 136 16.20 15.81 -2.40
CA ASP A 136 15.94 17.00 -1.59
C ASP A 136 14.46 17.40 -1.72
N GLU A 137 13.91 17.33 -2.94
CA GLU A 137 12.46 17.53 -3.16
C GLU A 137 11.62 16.42 -2.49
N ALA A 138 12.09 15.17 -2.51
CA ALA A 138 11.42 14.07 -1.80
C ALA A 138 11.37 14.34 -0.29
N VAL A 139 12.49 14.73 0.32
CA VAL A 139 12.58 15.09 1.74
C VAL A 139 11.67 16.29 2.07
N ALA A 140 11.66 17.31 1.23
CA ALA A 140 10.80 18.47 1.41
C ALA A 140 9.31 18.09 1.36
N GLU A 141 8.92 17.18 0.45
CA GLU A 141 7.55 16.71 0.34
C GLU A 141 7.13 15.86 1.54
N VAL A 142 8.01 15.01 2.10
CA VAL A 142 7.73 14.29 3.37
C VAL A 142 7.30 15.26 4.48
N ALA A 143 7.99 16.40 4.60
CA ALA A 143 7.61 17.43 5.57
C ALA A 143 6.26 18.10 5.23
N GLN A 144 5.91 18.26 3.95
CA GLN A 144 4.60 18.77 3.55
C GLN A 144 3.48 17.76 3.82
N ILE A 145 3.69 16.47 3.56
CA ILE A 145 2.73 15.39 3.86
C ILE A 145 2.39 15.39 5.36
N ALA A 146 3.41 15.50 6.22
CA ALA A 146 3.21 15.64 7.66
C ALA A 146 2.37 16.88 8.01
N LYS A 147 2.66 18.02 7.39
CA LYS A 147 1.93 19.29 7.60
C LYS A 147 0.48 19.23 7.12
N LEU A 148 0.20 18.48 6.05
CA LEU A 148 -1.15 18.25 5.53
C LEU A 148 -1.98 17.31 6.43
N GLY A 149 -1.36 16.65 7.41
CA GLY A 149 -2.07 15.72 8.30
C GLY A 149 -2.42 14.39 7.64
N LEU A 150 -1.72 14.03 6.56
CA LEU A 150 -1.87 12.75 5.86
C LEU A 150 -1.26 11.61 6.70
N ARG A 151 -1.99 11.21 7.74
CA ARG A 151 -1.55 10.21 8.73
C ARG A 151 -1.46 8.78 8.20
N GLY A 152 -1.95 8.51 6.99
CA GLY A 152 -1.68 7.26 6.28
C GLY A 152 -0.19 7.12 5.92
N GLY A 153 0.56 8.22 5.92
CA GLY A 153 2.01 8.22 5.75
C GLY A 153 2.46 8.60 4.35
N VAL A 154 3.62 8.09 3.95
CA VAL A 154 4.27 8.36 2.66
C VAL A 154 4.23 7.12 1.79
N LEU A 155 3.86 7.28 0.53
CA LEU A 155 3.98 6.26 -0.49
C LEU A 155 5.40 6.28 -1.06
N LEU A 156 6.21 5.30 -0.68
CA LEU A 156 7.55 5.08 -1.20
C LEU A 156 7.48 4.40 -2.58
N PRO A 157 7.94 5.07 -3.66
CA PRO A 157 7.95 4.45 -4.97
C PRO A 157 8.97 3.31 -5.07
N GLY A 158 8.60 2.27 -5.82
CA GLY A 158 9.53 1.25 -6.27
C GLY A 158 10.54 1.81 -7.29
N VAL A 159 11.75 1.23 -7.33
CA VAL A 159 12.82 1.69 -8.24
C VAL A 159 13.17 0.63 -9.27
N ALA A 160 12.50 0.63 -10.44
CA ALA A 160 12.76 -0.34 -11.50
C ALA A 160 14.23 -0.32 -11.97
N PRO A 161 14.84 -1.48 -12.32
CA PRO A 161 16.18 -1.50 -12.88
C PRO A 161 16.31 -0.66 -14.15
N GLY A 162 17.47 -0.04 -14.36
CA GLY A 162 17.75 0.71 -15.59
C GLY A 162 17.12 2.11 -15.68
N THR A 163 16.43 2.57 -14.63
CA THR A 163 15.79 3.90 -14.57
C THR A 163 16.76 5.06 -14.30
N GLY A 164 18.00 4.77 -13.89
CA GLY A 164 18.96 5.78 -13.45
C GLY A 164 18.73 6.29 -12.02
N ILE A 165 17.58 5.96 -11.41
CA ILE A 165 17.29 6.23 -10.00
C ILE A 165 18.06 5.21 -9.13
N PRO A 166 18.79 5.64 -8.08
CA PRO A 166 19.47 4.71 -7.17
C PRO A 166 18.49 3.73 -6.52
N ALA A 167 18.86 2.43 -6.48
CA ALA A 167 18.04 1.43 -5.80
C ALA A 167 17.84 1.79 -4.31
N LEU A 168 16.73 1.33 -3.71
CA LEU A 168 16.35 1.71 -2.33
C LEU A 168 17.39 1.33 -1.26
N TYR A 169 18.31 0.41 -1.55
CA TYR A 169 19.41 0.08 -0.61
C TYR A 169 20.61 1.04 -0.67
N ALA A 170 20.62 1.99 -1.59
CA ALA A 170 21.72 2.94 -1.74
C ALA A 170 21.76 3.94 -0.58
N GLU A 171 22.97 4.26 -0.11
CA GLU A 171 23.21 5.26 0.95
C GLU A 171 22.70 6.66 0.58
N HIS A 172 22.49 6.93 -0.71
CA HIS A 172 21.88 8.15 -1.24
C HIS A 172 20.53 8.49 -0.57
N TRP A 173 19.78 7.48 -0.12
CA TRP A 173 18.45 7.67 0.48
C TRP A 173 18.45 7.98 1.98
N GLU A 174 19.62 8.06 2.62
CA GLU A 174 19.70 8.36 4.06
C GLU A 174 18.93 9.63 4.49
N PRO A 175 18.98 10.76 3.75
CA PRO A 175 18.19 11.94 4.11
C PRO A 175 16.68 11.68 4.09
N LEU A 176 16.19 10.86 3.15
CA LEU A 176 14.77 10.49 3.05
C LEU A 176 14.35 9.67 4.27
N TRP A 177 15.16 8.70 4.69
CA TRP A 177 14.89 7.88 5.87
C TRP A 177 14.87 8.70 7.15
N ALA A 178 15.83 9.61 7.31
CA ALA A 178 15.87 10.55 8.43
C ALA A 178 14.62 11.42 8.48
N ALA A 179 14.17 11.93 7.32
CA ALA A 179 12.97 12.76 7.22
C ALA A 179 11.69 12.00 7.61
N CYS A 180 11.51 10.77 7.12
CA CYS A 180 10.36 9.93 7.49
C CYS A 180 10.36 9.63 9.00
N ALA A 181 11.53 9.27 9.57
CA ALA A 181 11.67 8.98 10.99
C ALA A 181 11.38 10.22 11.86
N GLN A 182 11.91 11.38 11.47
CA GLN A 182 11.67 12.64 12.18
C GLN A 182 10.20 13.07 12.11
N ALA A 183 9.54 12.84 10.98
CA ALA A 183 8.12 13.16 10.80
C ALA A 183 7.18 12.16 11.51
N GLY A 184 7.70 10.99 11.92
CA GLY A 184 6.88 9.92 12.49
C GLY A 184 5.87 9.35 11.50
N LEU A 185 6.14 9.44 10.20
CA LEU A 185 5.24 8.96 9.16
C LEU A 185 5.52 7.50 8.82
N VAL A 186 4.43 6.76 8.58
CA VAL A 186 4.48 5.38 8.05
C VAL A 186 5.02 5.41 6.62
N ILE A 187 5.93 4.50 6.29
CA ILE A 187 6.43 4.28 4.93
C ILE A 187 5.61 3.15 4.31
N ASN A 188 4.84 3.45 3.27
CA ASN A 188 4.05 2.47 2.55
C ASN A 188 4.72 2.14 1.21
N HIS A 189 4.83 0.85 0.88
CA HIS A 189 5.26 0.39 -0.44
C HIS A 189 4.18 -0.51 -1.03
N HIS A 190 3.57 -0.07 -2.13
CA HIS A 190 2.43 -0.74 -2.75
C HIS A 190 2.85 -1.80 -3.78
N GLY A 191 1.91 -2.71 -4.08
CA GLY A 191 1.92 -3.57 -5.26
C GLY A 191 1.89 -2.77 -6.57
N GLY A 192 2.00 -3.46 -7.70
CA GLY A 192 1.90 -2.86 -9.04
C GLY A 192 3.08 -1.94 -9.45
N ASN A 193 4.14 -1.84 -8.64
CA ASN A 193 5.28 -0.95 -8.84
C ASN A 193 6.64 -1.70 -8.77
N ALA A 194 7.75 -1.01 -8.97
CA ALA A 194 9.14 -1.46 -8.87
C ALA A 194 9.65 -2.35 -10.02
N GLY A 195 8.77 -2.85 -10.90
CA GLY A 195 9.14 -3.67 -12.05
C GLY A 195 9.31 -2.86 -13.34
N PRO A 196 9.98 -3.44 -14.37
CA PRO A 196 10.00 -2.85 -15.70
C PRO A 196 8.60 -2.85 -16.32
N SER A 197 8.28 -1.83 -17.11
CA SER A 197 7.02 -1.77 -17.87
C SER A 197 7.05 -2.76 -19.05
N PRO A 198 5.95 -3.48 -19.34
CA PRO A 198 5.88 -4.48 -20.41
C PRO A 198 5.68 -3.84 -21.80
N ILE A 199 6.68 -3.09 -22.28
CA ILE A 199 6.58 -2.25 -23.49
C ILE A 199 7.19 -2.88 -24.76
N ASP A 200 7.54 -4.17 -24.71
CA ASP A 200 8.22 -4.87 -25.81
C ASP A 200 7.29 -5.36 -26.94
N GLY A 201 5.97 -5.29 -26.72
CA GLY A 201 4.95 -5.58 -27.72
C GLY A 201 4.63 -7.07 -27.93
N TRP A 202 5.18 -7.99 -27.12
CA TRP A 202 4.78 -9.40 -27.20
C TRP A 202 3.44 -9.63 -26.50
N GLY A 203 2.60 -10.49 -27.08
CA GLY A 203 1.26 -10.78 -26.54
C GLY A 203 1.25 -11.39 -25.14
N SER A 204 2.37 -11.96 -24.68
CA SER A 204 2.52 -12.54 -23.33
C SER A 204 3.03 -11.56 -22.28
N SER A 205 3.49 -10.37 -22.66
CA SER A 205 4.25 -9.49 -21.76
C SER A 205 3.43 -8.98 -20.59
N LEU A 206 2.15 -8.68 -20.81
CA LEU A 206 1.24 -8.29 -19.73
C LEU A 206 1.02 -9.45 -18.74
N ALA A 207 0.85 -10.68 -19.22
CA ALA A 207 0.67 -11.84 -18.35
C ALA A 207 1.91 -12.15 -17.50
N VAL A 208 3.11 -12.00 -18.08
CA VAL A 208 4.38 -12.11 -17.34
C VAL A 208 4.49 -10.99 -16.31
N TRP A 209 4.19 -9.75 -16.71
CA TRP A 209 4.26 -8.59 -15.84
C TRP A 209 3.33 -8.70 -14.63
N VAL A 210 2.10 -9.19 -14.79
CA VAL A 210 1.15 -9.41 -13.67
C VAL A 210 1.75 -10.31 -12.58
N TYR A 211 2.52 -11.33 -12.97
CA TYR A 211 3.16 -12.22 -12.01
C TYR A 211 4.45 -11.65 -11.43
N GLU A 212 5.28 -11.01 -12.26
CA GLU A 212 6.56 -10.44 -11.82
C GLU A 212 6.41 -9.17 -10.98
N SER A 213 5.35 -8.38 -11.18
CA SER A 213 5.11 -7.11 -10.46
C SER A 213 5.12 -7.32 -8.94
N HIS A 214 4.49 -8.40 -8.46
CA HIS A 214 4.51 -8.81 -7.06
C HIS A 214 5.95 -9.02 -6.56
N TRP A 215 6.72 -9.84 -7.28
CA TRP A 215 8.10 -10.14 -6.90
C TRP A 215 8.98 -8.88 -6.90
N TRP A 216 8.81 -8.01 -7.89
CA TRP A 216 9.51 -6.74 -7.97
C TRP A 216 9.19 -5.82 -6.80
N ALA A 217 7.95 -5.85 -6.29
CA ALA A 217 7.54 -5.08 -5.13
C ALA A 217 8.09 -5.65 -3.80
N HIS A 218 8.14 -6.98 -3.66
CA HIS A 218 8.65 -7.66 -2.44
C HIS A 218 10.07 -7.22 -2.06
N ARG A 219 10.88 -6.86 -3.07
CA ARG A 219 12.29 -6.51 -2.85
C ARG A 219 12.54 -5.31 -1.99
N ALA A 220 11.54 -4.42 -1.85
CA ALA A 220 11.62 -3.31 -0.92
C ALA A 220 12.01 -3.80 0.49
N LEU A 221 11.49 -4.95 0.93
CA LEU A 221 11.81 -5.51 2.24
C LEU A 221 13.31 -5.75 2.43
N TRP A 222 13.94 -6.53 1.55
CA TRP A 222 15.36 -6.85 1.72
C TRP A 222 16.28 -5.70 1.31
N HIS A 223 15.83 -4.79 0.45
CA HIS A 223 16.53 -3.53 0.20
C HIS A 223 16.66 -2.72 1.48
N LEU A 224 15.54 -2.50 2.19
CA LEU A 224 15.52 -1.75 3.44
C LEU A 224 16.31 -2.48 4.53
N ILE A 225 16.09 -3.79 4.74
CA ILE A 225 16.84 -4.57 5.73
C ILE A 225 18.36 -4.47 5.48
N PHE A 226 18.83 -4.80 4.28
CA PHE A 226 20.28 -4.87 4.01
C PHE A 226 20.95 -3.52 3.80
N SER A 227 20.19 -2.45 3.55
CA SER A 227 20.70 -1.07 3.67
C SER A 227 21.02 -0.66 5.11
N GLY A 228 20.51 -1.42 6.09
CA GLY A 228 20.61 -1.11 7.51
C GLY A 228 19.74 0.04 7.98
N VAL A 229 18.85 0.58 7.14
CA VAL A 229 17.96 1.69 7.54
C VAL A 229 17.07 1.30 8.71
N LEU A 230 16.53 0.08 8.70
CA LEU A 230 15.67 -0.42 9.78
C LEU A 230 16.43 -0.59 11.10
N ASP A 231 17.76 -0.72 11.07
CA ASP A 231 18.60 -0.75 12.25
C ASP A 231 18.90 0.65 12.78
N ARG A 232 19.24 1.58 11.88
CA ARG A 232 19.51 2.99 12.22
C ARG A 232 18.30 3.72 12.77
N TYR A 233 17.10 3.37 12.27
CA TYR A 233 15.84 3.98 12.69
C TYR A 233 14.86 2.90 13.19
N PRO A 234 15.03 2.41 14.43
CA PRO A 234 14.23 1.31 14.96
C PRO A 234 12.73 1.62 15.13
N ASP A 235 12.36 2.90 15.11
CA ASP A 235 11.00 3.40 15.24
C ASP A 235 10.31 3.67 13.89
N LEU A 236 11.02 3.50 12.75
CA LEU A 236 10.39 3.60 11.43
C LEU A 236 9.36 2.49 11.26
N THR A 237 8.17 2.84 10.80
CA THR A 237 7.15 1.84 10.44
C THR A 237 7.10 1.66 8.94
N VAL A 238 7.22 0.41 8.46
CA VAL A 238 7.15 0.08 7.04
C VAL A 238 5.97 -0.84 6.79
N VAL A 239 5.13 -0.51 5.80
CA VAL A 239 3.98 -1.32 5.40
C VAL A 239 4.14 -1.72 3.94
N LEU A 240 4.03 -3.03 3.68
CA LEU A 240 4.00 -3.58 2.32
C LEU A 240 2.52 -3.89 2.00
N THR A 241 1.92 -3.13 1.11
CA THR A 241 0.47 -3.22 0.82
C THR A 241 0.23 -3.82 -0.56
N GLU A 242 -0.78 -4.68 -0.68
CA GLU A 242 -1.23 -5.26 -1.96
C GLU A 242 -0.16 -6.10 -2.69
N GLN A 243 0.70 -6.80 -1.92
CA GLN A 243 1.75 -7.66 -2.48
C GLN A 243 1.51 -9.15 -2.23
N GLY A 244 0.32 -9.50 -1.72
CA GLY A 244 0.04 -10.77 -1.08
C GLY A 244 0.85 -10.99 0.21
N THR A 245 0.49 -12.03 0.96
CA THR A 245 1.12 -12.33 2.26
C THR A 245 1.90 -13.65 2.25
N GLY A 246 1.55 -14.56 1.34
CA GLY A 246 2.11 -15.92 1.30
C GLY A 246 3.63 -16.02 1.06
N TRP A 247 4.24 -14.99 0.48
CA TRP A 247 5.69 -14.93 0.22
C TRP A 247 6.52 -14.64 1.47
N ILE A 248 5.91 -14.02 2.50
CA ILE A 248 6.61 -13.44 3.64
C ILE A 248 7.37 -14.52 4.45
N PRO A 249 6.73 -15.62 4.91
CA PRO A 249 7.42 -16.56 5.80
C PRO A 249 8.65 -17.21 5.15
N ALA A 250 8.51 -17.69 3.91
CA ALA A 250 9.61 -18.34 3.20
C ALA A 250 10.75 -17.36 2.88
N THR A 251 10.41 -16.11 2.57
CA THR A 251 11.42 -15.07 2.33
C THR A 251 12.17 -14.72 3.61
N LEU A 252 11.49 -14.54 4.74
CA LEU A 252 12.15 -14.29 6.03
C LEU A 252 13.08 -15.44 6.44
N ASP A 253 12.62 -16.69 6.30
CA ASP A 253 13.46 -17.88 6.55
C ASP A 253 14.73 -17.87 5.69
N SER A 254 14.59 -17.56 4.40
CA SER A 254 15.70 -17.47 3.45
C SER A 254 16.68 -16.34 3.79
N LEU A 255 16.15 -15.16 4.15
CA LEU A 255 16.95 -14.00 4.52
C LEU A 255 17.72 -14.22 5.83
N ASP A 256 17.11 -14.86 6.83
CA ASP A 256 17.78 -15.23 8.08
C ASP A 256 18.93 -16.22 7.84
N VAL A 257 18.71 -17.22 6.97
CA VAL A 257 19.78 -18.14 6.55
C VAL A 257 20.92 -17.38 5.85
N ALA A 258 20.60 -16.43 4.98
CA ALA A 258 21.60 -15.60 4.30
C ALA A 258 22.39 -14.74 5.30
N ALA A 259 21.71 -14.03 6.20
CA ALA A 259 22.32 -13.19 7.23
C ALA A 259 23.23 -14.00 8.18
N ALA A 260 22.78 -15.17 8.63
CA ALA A 260 23.59 -16.07 9.45
C ALA A 260 24.84 -16.57 8.70
N ARG A 261 24.75 -16.77 7.38
CA ARG A 261 25.87 -17.18 6.54
C ARG A 261 26.85 -16.03 6.25
N TYR A 262 26.38 -14.79 6.16
CA TYR A 262 27.26 -13.63 6.01
C TYR A 262 28.23 -13.46 7.18
N ARG A 263 27.81 -13.83 8.40
CA ARG A 263 28.67 -13.77 9.60
C ARG A 263 29.64 -14.95 9.75
N ARG A 264 29.57 -15.98 8.89
CA ARG A 264 30.42 -17.18 8.98
C ARG A 264 31.65 -17.02 8.07
N PRO A 265 32.89 -16.95 8.61
CA PRO A 265 34.09 -16.74 7.80
C PRO A 265 34.29 -17.77 6.68
N ASN A 266 33.84 -19.01 6.89
CA ASN A 266 33.98 -20.10 5.92
C ASN A 266 32.78 -20.25 4.96
N SER A 267 31.82 -19.30 4.97
CA SER A 267 30.70 -19.34 4.03
C SER A 267 31.07 -18.70 2.70
N ALA A 268 30.74 -19.37 1.59
CA ALA A 268 30.96 -18.82 0.25
C ALA A 268 30.29 -17.46 0.01
N ILE A 269 29.22 -17.15 0.74
CA ILE A 269 28.49 -15.89 0.59
C ILE A 269 28.99 -14.77 1.51
N ALA A 270 29.84 -15.06 2.51
CA ALA A 270 30.35 -14.04 3.44
C ALA A 270 31.14 -12.93 2.72
N ARG A 271 31.86 -13.28 1.65
CA ARG A 271 32.56 -12.30 0.79
C ARG A 271 31.65 -11.34 0.02
N PHE A 272 30.34 -11.64 -0.07
CA PHE A 272 29.35 -10.83 -0.77
C PHE A 272 28.48 -9.99 0.18
N ALA A 273 28.67 -10.11 1.49
CA ALA A 273 27.85 -9.40 2.48
C ALA A 273 28.01 -7.88 2.43
N GLY A 274 29.15 -7.39 1.93
CA GLY A 274 29.52 -5.98 2.08
C GLY A 274 29.67 -5.57 3.56
N PRO A 275 29.99 -4.30 3.82
CA PRO A 275 30.18 -3.79 5.19
C PRO A 275 28.87 -3.73 5.98
N THR A 276 27.75 -3.44 5.33
CA THR A 276 26.45 -3.22 6.00
C THR A 276 25.73 -4.52 6.30
N ALA A 277 25.37 -5.34 5.29
CA ALA A 277 24.56 -6.55 5.52
C ALA A 277 25.26 -7.58 6.42
N GLY A 278 26.61 -7.61 6.42
CA GLY A 278 27.39 -8.48 7.30
C GLY A 278 27.47 -8.04 8.76
N SER A 279 27.14 -6.77 9.07
CA SER A 279 27.28 -6.18 10.41
C SER A 279 25.97 -5.89 11.14
N LEU A 280 24.82 -6.07 10.48
CA LEU A 280 23.50 -5.89 11.10
C LEU A 280 23.36 -6.72 12.39
N PRO A 281 22.90 -6.15 13.52
CA PRO A 281 22.81 -6.87 14.79
C PRO A 281 21.69 -7.90 14.81
N LEU A 282 20.50 -7.56 14.29
CA LEU A 282 19.33 -8.43 14.25
C LEU A 282 19.29 -9.30 12.98
N GLN A 283 18.54 -10.39 13.06
CA GLN A 283 18.14 -11.17 11.88
C GLN A 283 17.05 -10.42 11.09
N PRO A 284 16.97 -10.61 9.76
CA PRO A 284 15.88 -10.10 8.92
C PRO A 284 14.47 -10.30 9.51
N SER A 285 14.14 -11.49 10.01
CA SER A 285 12.85 -11.79 10.68
C SER A 285 12.60 -10.94 11.93
N GLN A 286 13.65 -10.54 12.64
CA GLN A 286 13.54 -9.70 13.83
C GLN A 286 13.32 -8.22 13.46
N TYR A 287 13.85 -7.75 12.32
CA TYR A 287 13.49 -6.42 11.80
C TYR A 287 12.02 -6.40 11.37
N TRP A 288 11.56 -7.44 10.67
CA TRP A 288 10.16 -7.61 10.32
C TRP A 288 9.27 -7.54 11.57
N ALA A 289 9.55 -8.40 12.56
CA ALA A 289 8.78 -8.46 13.79
C ALA A 289 8.82 -7.15 14.59
N ARG A 290 9.88 -6.34 14.48
CA ARG A 290 9.97 -5.05 15.17
C ARG A 290 9.11 -3.97 14.51
N GLN A 291 9.11 -3.86 13.19
CA GLN A 291 8.68 -2.61 12.56
C GLN A 291 8.11 -2.71 11.13
N CYS A 292 7.93 -3.92 10.59
CA CYS A 292 7.33 -4.12 9.26
C CYS A 292 5.95 -4.77 9.36
N TYR A 293 5.01 -4.31 8.55
CA TYR A 293 3.63 -4.79 8.50
C TYR A 293 3.22 -5.11 7.06
N VAL A 294 2.12 -5.84 6.92
CA VAL A 294 1.48 -6.08 5.62
C VAL A 294 0.07 -5.50 5.59
N GLY A 295 -0.19 -4.67 4.58
CA GLY A 295 -1.55 -4.35 4.12
C GLY A 295 -2.04 -5.52 3.28
N ALA A 296 -2.75 -6.44 3.93
CA ALA A 296 -3.21 -7.71 3.36
C ALA A 296 -4.53 -7.52 2.62
N SER A 297 -4.44 -6.90 1.44
CA SER A 297 -5.53 -6.73 0.48
C SER A 297 -6.15 -8.08 0.15
N PHE A 298 -7.49 -8.15 0.14
CA PHE A 298 -8.28 -9.34 -0.25
C PHE A 298 -7.74 -10.66 0.31
N LEU A 299 -7.32 -10.65 1.59
CA LEU A 299 -6.64 -11.78 2.25
C LEU A 299 -7.46 -13.08 2.13
N ARG A 300 -6.85 -14.12 1.56
CA ARG A 300 -7.47 -15.45 1.35
C ARG A 300 -7.30 -16.40 2.54
N PRO A 301 -8.10 -17.48 2.63
CA PRO A 301 -7.95 -18.52 3.67
C PRO A 301 -6.55 -19.16 3.71
N VAL A 302 -5.99 -19.55 2.55
CA VAL A 302 -4.64 -20.15 2.47
C VAL A 302 -3.54 -19.25 3.03
N GLU A 303 -3.71 -17.93 2.89
CA GLU A 303 -2.81 -16.89 3.35
C GLU A 303 -3.00 -16.60 4.84
N CYS A 304 -4.25 -16.47 5.30
CA CYS A 304 -4.61 -16.37 6.70
C CYS A 304 -4.13 -17.57 7.53
N ALA A 305 -4.04 -18.77 6.94
CA ALA A 305 -3.44 -19.93 7.57
C ALA A 305 -1.94 -19.76 7.92
N GLN A 306 -1.23 -18.81 7.30
CA GLN A 306 0.17 -18.48 7.62
C GLN A 306 0.31 -17.36 8.67
N ARG A 307 -0.78 -16.79 9.18
CA ARG A 307 -0.76 -15.60 10.06
C ARG A 307 0.18 -15.69 11.27
N HIS A 308 0.33 -16.88 11.85
CA HIS A 308 1.22 -17.11 12.98
C HIS A 308 2.71 -17.02 12.62
N ARG A 309 3.07 -17.37 11.38
CA ARG A 309 4.43 -17.23 10.85
C ARG A 309 4.74 -15.80 10.40
N ILE A 310 3.71 -15.06 10.00
CA ILE A 310 3.82 -13.64 9.61
C ILE A 310 3.83 -12.75 10.87
N GLY A 311 3.10 -13.15 11.90
CA GLY A 311 2.73 -12.33 13.06
C GLY A 311 1.31 -11.80 12.90
N VAL A 312 0.39 -12.24 13.75
CA VAL A 312 -1.02 -11.79 13.74
C VAL A 312 -1.09 -10.27 13.94
N ASP A 313 -0.20 -9.72 14.75
CA ASP A 313 -0.04 -8.29 15.04
C ASP A 313 0.70 -7.52 13.93
N ARG A 314 1.07 -8.18 12.82
CA ARG A 314 1.71 -7.56 11.65
C ARG A 314 0.83 -7.57 10.39
N ILE A 315 -0.37 -8.13 10.48
CA ILE A 315 -1.33 -8.22 9.37
C ILE A 315 -2.43 -7.18 9.56
N MET A 316 -2.71 -6.40 8.52
CA MET A 316 -3.83 -5.47 8.48
C MET A 316 -4.66 -5.78 7.23
N TRP A 317 -5.91 -6.24 7.40
CA TRP A 317 -6.77 -6.57 6.28
C TRP A 317 -7.07 -5.32 5.41
N GLY A 318 -7.12 -5.49 4.09
CA GLY A 318 -7.48 -4.44 3.14
C GLY A 318 -8.59 -4.90 2.20
N SER A 319 -9.55 -4.01 1.93
CA SER A 319 -10.65 -4.26 1.01
C SER A 319 -10.28 -3.97 -0.44
N ASP A 320 -9.27 -3.13 -0.67
CA ASP A 320 -8.84 -2.62 -1.98
C ASP A 320 -9.98 -1.93 -2.75
N TYR A 321 -10.77 -1.12 -2.04
CA TYR A 321 -11.88 -0.40 -2.66
C TYR A 321 -11.35 0.82 -3.42
N PRO A 322 -11.78 1.12 -4.67
CA PRO A 322 -12.89 0.50 -5.41
C PRO A 322 -12.44 -0.45 -6.54
N HIS A 323 -11.24 -1.04 -6.45
CA HIS A 323 -10.70 -1.88 -7.51
C HIS A 323 -11.52 -3.17 -7.69
N MET A 324 -11.50 -3.74 -8.91
CA MET A 324 -12.33 -4.90 -9.25
C MET A 324 -11.84 -6.19 -8.58
N GLU A 325 -10.54 -6.29 -8.34
CA GLU A 325 -9.89 -7.34 -7.56
C GLU A 325 -10.21 -7.27 -6.06
N GLY A 326 -10.62 -6.09 -5.59
CA GLY A 326 -11.03 -5.80 -4.23
C GLY A 326 -12.28 -6.56 -3.79
N THR A 327 -12.62 -6.41 -2.51
CA THR A 327 -13.67 -7.22 -1.86
C THR A 327 -15.06 -6.61 -1.93
N ALA A 328 -15.19 -5.32 -2.26
CA ALA A 328 -16.49 -4.66 -2.36
C ALA A 328 -17.29 -5.17 -3.58
N PRO A 329 -18.63 -5.32 -3.49
CA PRO A 329 -19.51 -5.04 -2.34
C PRO A 329 -19.71 -6.26 -1.40
N TYR A 330 -18.78 -7.21 -1.42
CA TYR A 330 -18.85 -8.49 -0.72
C TYR A 330 -17.81 -8.59 0.41
N SER A 331 -17.43 -7.47 1.02
CA SER A 331 -16.42 -7.45 2.09
C SER A 331 -16.81 -8.34 3.26
N ARG A 332 -18.10 -8.39 3.63
CA ARG A 332 -18.60 -9.20 4.75
C ARG A 332 -18.46 -10.69 4.45
N GLU A 333 -18.79 -11.10 3.23
CA GLU A 333 -18.64 -12.46 2.72
C GLU A 333 -17.15 -12.85 2.64
N ALA A 334 -16.28 -11.94 2.18
CA ALA A 334 -14.85 -12.16 2.14
C ALA A 334 -14.28 -12.38 3.57
N LEU A 335 -14.71 -11.57 4.54
CA LEU A 335 -14.32 -11.76 5.94
C LEU A 335 -14.77 -13.13 6.48
N ARG A 336 -16.00 -13.56 6.17
CA ARG A 336 -16.50 -14.91 6.55
C ARG A 336 -15.70 -16.03 5.90
N HIS A 337 -15.41 -15.87 4.61
CA HIS A 337 -14.64 -16.84 3.84
C HIS A 337 -13.25 -17.04 4.45
N THR A 338 -12.59 -15.96 4.85
CA THR A 338 -11.22 -15.98 5.36
C THR A 338 -11.08 -16.29 6.86
N PHE A 339 -12.05 -15.87 7.68
CA PHE A 339 -11.88 -15.83 9.14
C PHE A 339 -12.84 -16.69 9.95
N SER A 340 -13.76 -17.44 9.32
CA SER A 340 -14.77 -18.22 10.06
C SER A 340 -14.23 -19.23 11.07
N ASP A 341 -13.04 -19.79 10.83
CA ASP A 341 -12.34 -20.72 11.73
C ASP A 341 -11.20 -20.06 12.53
N VAL A 342 -11.16 -18.73 12.59
CA VAL A 342 -10.09 -17.97 13.27
C VAL A 342 -10.57 -17.46 14.63
N ASP A 343 -9.66 -17.42 15.61
CA ASP A 343 -9.96 -16.90 16.94
C ASP A 343 -10.45 -15.43 16.86
N PRO A 344 -11.59 -15.07 17.47
CA PRO A 344 -12.16 -13.73 17.36
C PRO A 344 -11.23 -12.59 17.78
N ASP A 345 -10.33 -12.80 18.74
CA ASP A 345 -9.39 -11.75 19.16
C ASP A 345 -8.30 -11.55 18.09
N GLU A 346 -7.87 -12.61 17.41
CA GLU A 346 -6.97 -12.53 16.25
C GLU A 346 -7.64 -11.84 15.06
N VAL A 347 -8.93 -12.14 14.80
CA VAL A 347 -9.72 -11.45 13.77
C VAL A 347 -9.81 -9.97 14.09
N ALA A 348 -10.19 -9.60 15.33
CA ALA A 348 -10.29 -8.21 15.75
C ALA A 348 -8.98 -7.43 15.57
N ALA A 349 -7.84 -8.06 15.85
CA ALA A 349 -6.53 -7.48 15.61
C ALA A 349 -6.28 -7.24 14.11
N MET A 350 -6.46 -8.26 13.27
CA MET A 350 -6.14 -8.19 11.84
C MET A 350 -7.09 -7.29 11.04
N VAL A 351 -8.39 -7.27 11.37
CA VAL A 351 -9.39 -6.51 10.59
C VAL A 351 -9.49 -5.05 10.98
N GLY A 352 -8.87 -4.62 12.09
CA GLY A 352 -8.90 -3.21 12.46
C GLY A 352 -7.95 -2.79 13.58
N GLY A 353 -7.70 -3.63 14.59
CA GLY A 353 -6.85 -3.25 15.73
C GLY A 353 -5.43 -2.85 15.32
N ASN A 354 -4.81 -3.61 14.42
CA ASN A 354 -3.46 -3.35 13.93
C ASN A 354 -3.41 -2.07 13.07
N ALA A 355 -4.36 -1.90 12.15
CA ALA A 355 -4.46 -0.69 11.33
C ALA A 355 -4.69 0.57 12.19
N ALA A 356 -5.50 0.45 13.24
CA ALA A 356 -5.72 1.53 14.18
C ALA A 356 -4.44 1.94 14.91
N ALA A 357 -3.63 0.97 15.34
CA ALA A 357 -2.36 1.23 16.00
C ALA A 357 -1.32 1.85 15.05
N VAL A 358 -1.21 1.35 13.82
CA VAL A 358 -0.21 1.82 12.84
C VAL A 358 -0.52 3.21 12.30
N TYR A 359 -1.78 3.49 11.96
CA TYR A 359 -2.19 4.75 11.31
C TYR A 359 -2.89 5.74 12.26
N GLY A 360 -2.97 5.41 13.55
CA GLY A 360 -3.53 6.28 14.58
C GLY A 360 -5.04 6.52 14.47
N PHE A 361 -5.83 5.47 14.17
CA PHE A 361 -7.29 5.59 14.25
C PHE A 361 -7.77 5.58 15.70
N ASP A 362 -8.69 6.48 16.03
CA ASP A 362 -9.36 6.48 17.33
C ASP A 362 -10.52 5.48 17.32
N LEU A 363 -10.26 4.29 17.91
CA LEU A 363 -11.27 3.24 18.05
C LEU A 363 -12.48 3.68 18.90
N GLN A 364 -12.33 4.63 19.83
CA GLN A 364 -13.46 5.15 20.60
C GLN A 364 -14.34 6.04 19.73
N ALA A 365 -13.74 6.87 18.87
CA ALA A 365 -14.47 7.68 17.90
C ALA A 365 -15.18 6.82 16.84
N LEU A 366 -14.57 5.71 16.41
CA LEU A 366 -15.18 4.77 15.45
C LEU A 366 -16.23 3.84 16.08
N ALA A 367 -16.20 3.62 17.39
CA ALA A 367 -17.07 2.64 18.05
C ALA A 367 -18.58 2.82 17.78
N PRO A 368 -19.17 4.04 17.79
CA PRO A 368 -20.58 4.23 17.45
C PRO A 368 -20.92 3.80 16.02
N LEU A 369 -20.02 4.05 15.07
CA LEU A 369 -20.18 3.65 13.68
C LEU A 369 -20.07 2.12 13.56
N ALA A 370 -19.00 1.53 14.11
CA ALA A 370 -18.78 0.09 14.11
C ALA A 370 -19.91 -0.69 14.78
N ALA A 371 -20.52 -0.16 15.84
CA ALA A 371 -21.69 -0.76 16.48
C ALA A 371 -22.93 -0.83 15.55
N ARG A 372 -23.03 0.09 14.58
CA ARG A 372 -24.12 0.14 13.59
C ARG A 372 -23.83 -0.75 12.38
N ILE A 373 -22.63 -0.65 11.81
CA ILE A 373 -22.30 -1.23 10.50
C ILE A 373 -21.42 -2.48 10.56
N GLY A 374 -20.56 -2.59 11.58
CA GLY A 374 -19.51 -3.60 11.64
C GLY A 374 -20.08 -5.02 11.66
N PRO A 375 -19.46 -6.00 10.99
CA PRO A 375 -19.92 -7.38 11.02
C PRO A 375 -19.90 -7.95 12.43
N THR A 376 -20.93 -8.74 12.77
CA THR A 376 -21.00 -9.35 14.10
C THR A 376 -19.94 -10.44 14.23
N VAL A 377 -19.47 -10.71 15.45
CA VAL A 377 -18.54 -11.81 15.69
C VAL A 377 -19.13 -13.15 15.23
N THR A 378 -20.43 -13.36 15.49
CA THR A 378 -21.16 -14.56 15.06
C THR A 378 -21.29 -14.68 13.55
N GLU A 379 -21.54 -13.56 12.85
CA GLU A 379 -21.62 -13.53 11.39
C GLU A 379 -20.30 -13.94 10.74
N VAL A 380 -19.17 -13.38 11.19
CA VAL A 380 -17.85 -13.73 10.63
C VAL A 380 -17.49 -15.18 10.95
N ALA A 381 -17.85 -15.68 12.14
CA ALA A 381 -17.62 -17.06 12.56
C ALA A 381 -18.49 -18.09 11.82
N GLU A 382 -19.48 -17.66 11.03
CA GLU A 382 -20.30 -18.55 10.22
C GLU A 382 -19.64 -18.76 8.84
N PRO A 383 -19.18 -19.97 8.50
CA PRO A 383 -18.56 -20.25 7.21
C PRO A 383 -19.43 -19.81 6.04
N LEU A 384 -18.80 -19.25 5.00
CA LEU A 384 -19.51 -18.82 3.81
C LEU A 384 -20.03 -20.05 3.04
N ALA A 385 -21.35 -20.19 2.95
CA ALA A 385 -21.99 -21.35 2.34
C ALA A 385 -21.79 -21.43 0.82
N ALA A 386 -21.77 -20.28 0.14
CA ALA A 386 -21.52 -20.15 -1.28
C ALA A 386 -20.89 -18.78 -1.56
N ILE A 387 -19.92 -18.76 -2.46
CA ILE A 387 -19.34 -17.53 -3.00
C ILE A 387 -20.41 -16.82 -3.86
N PRO A 388 -20.59 -15.49 -3.75
CA PRO A 388 -21.49 -14.75 -4.62
C PRO A 388 -21.16 -14.96 -6.09
N ALA A 389 -22.16 -15.22 -6.93
CA ALA A 389 -21.96 -15.69 -8.30
C ALA A 389 -21.32 -14.65 -9.24
N ASP A 390 -21.42 -13.37 -8.88
CA ASP A 390 -20.89 -12.20 -9.57
C ASP A 390 -19.68 -11.58 -8.85
N ALA A 391 -19.14 -12.23 -7.81
CA ALA A 391 -17.93 -11.76 -7.15
C ALA A 391 -16.71 -11.88 -8.09
N SER A 392 -16.01 -10.76 -8.30
CA SER A 392 -14.75 -10.67 -9.04
C SER A 392 -13.52 -10.69 -8.13
N SER A 393 -13.71 -10.59 -6.82
CA SER A 393 -12.61 -10.46 -5.87
C SER A 393 -11.69 -11.68 -5.87
N THR A 394 -10.40 -11.42 -5.82
CA THR A 394 -9.39 -12.48 -5.67
C THR A 394 -9.49 -13.19 -4.32
N ALA A 395 -10.18 -12.60 -3.32
CA ALA A 395 -10.45 -13.21 -2.02
C ALA A 395 -11.23 -14.54 -2.12
N PHE A 396 -12.01 -14.73 -3.20
CA PHE A 396 -12.85 -15.91 -3.41
C PHE A 396 -12.26 -16.93 -4.39
N GLU A 397 -11.08 -16.66 -4.95
CA GLU A 397 -10.41 -17.60 -5.84
C GLU A 397 -10.05 -18.90 -5.09
N PRO A 398 -10.19 -20.07 -5.72
CA PRO A 398 -9.97 -21.34 -5.05
C PRO A 398 -8.53 -21.45 -4.58
N ASP A 399 -8.35 -21.93 -3.35
CA ASP A 399 -7.03 -22.23 -2.82
C ASP A 399 -6.31 -23.21 -3.76
N PRO A 400 -5.03 -22.99 -4.10
CA PRO A 400 -4.27 -23.98 -4.84
C PRO A 400 -4.29 -25.27 -4.04
N ILE A 401 -4.71 -26.38 -4.68
CA ILE A 401 -4.70 -27.72 -4.07
C ILE A 401 -3.29 -27.94 -3.55
N ARG A 402 -3.13 -27.95 -2.23
CA ARG A 402 -1.85 -28.22 -1.56
C ARG A 402 -1.44 -29.67 -1.85
N ALA A 403 -0.67 -29.87 -2.92
CA ALA A 403 0.16 -31.05 -3.06
C ALA A 403 1.44 -30.79 -2.27
N TRP A 404 1.56 -31.49 -1.15
CA TRP A 404 2.65 -31.47 -0.17
C TRP A 404 4.04 -31.56 -0.78
#